data_AF-A0A834Y8T2-F1
#
_entry.id   AF-A0A834Y8T2-F1
#
_cell.length_a   1.000
_cell.length_b   1.000
_cell.length_c   1.000
_cell.angle_alpha   90.00
_cell.angle_beta   90.00
_cell.angle_gamma   90.00
#
_symmetry.space_group_name_H-M   'P 1'
#
loop_
_entity.id
_entity.type
_entity.pdbx_description
1 polymer ?
#
loop_
_entity_poly.entity_id
_entity_poly.type
_entity_poly.pdbx_seq_one_letter_code
_entity_poly.pdbx_strand_id
1 'polypeptide(L)'
;MASFSFLRNRYWVLRHGRSIPNERVSFRVLYIPGDLEANNIPLEHVHICYSPFSRTSHTAKIVASVLNLPFEGAQCKVMEELRERFFGPSFELTSHDKYPEIWALDEKDPFMQTEGGESVADVVSRLATAMATMEAEFQGCAILVVSHGDPLQILQTILNAANQQTGSGCDDLMSRIQAIKVPSILSQHRKFALLTGELRPII
;
A
#
# COMPACT_ATOMS: atom_id res chain seq x y z
N MET A 1 21.76 9.57 11.97
CA MET A 1 21.75 8.17 12.43
C MET A 1 20.85 7.41 11.47
N ALA A 2 21.37 6.40 10.77
CA ALA A 2 20.52 5.58 9.91
C ALA A 2 19.46 4.90 10.78
N SER A 3 18.18 5.21 10.53
CA SER A 3 17.08 4.42 11.09
C SER A 3 17.24 3.02 10.53
N PHE A 4 17.50 2.03 11.39
CA PHE A 4 17.46 0.64 10.98
C PHE A 4 15.99 0.28 10.72
N SER A 5 15.58 0.37 9.45
CA SER A 5 14.30 -0.19 9.02
C SER A 5 14.37 -1.72 9.15
N PHE A 6 13.29 -2.32 9.65
CA PHE A 6 13.16 -3.78 9.70
C PHE A 6 12.87 -4.40 8.32
N LEU A 7 12.61 -3.57 7.31
CA LEU A 7 12.42 -3.96 5.92
C LEU A 7 13.75 -3.92 5.16
N ARG A 8 13.92 -4.88 4.24
CA ARG A 8 15.09 -4.97 3.36
C ARG A 8 14.94 -4.11 2.11
N ASN A 9 13.69 -3.80 1.73
CA ASN A 9 13.36 -2.93 0.61
C ASN A 9 12.85 -1.58 1.11
N ARG A 10 12.92 -0.58 0.22
CA ARG A 10 12.29 0.73 0.43
C ARG A 10 10.96 0.79 -0.29
N TYR A 11 9.95 1.35 0.37
CA TYR A 11 8.58 1.30 -0.14
C TYR A 11 8.04 2.70 -0.44
N TRP A 12 7.33 2.80 -1.56
CA TRP A 12 6.48 3.93 -1.89
C TRP A 12 5.08 3.45 -2.11
N VAL A 13 4.09 4.23 -1.69
CA VAL A 13 2.69 3.97 -2.01
C VAL A 13 2.15 5.01 -2.96
N LEU A 14 1.40 4.55 -3.95
CA LEU A 14 0.73 5.39 -4.93
C LEU A 14 -0.75 5.03 -4.97
N ARG A 15 -1.60 5.96 -4.54
CA ARG A 15 -3.04 5.82 -4.73
C ARG A 15 -3.35 5.99 -6.21
N HIS A 16 -4.12 5.06 -6.78
CA HIS A 16 -4.49 5.14 -8.19
C HIS A 16 -5.08 6.50 -8.59
N GLY A 17 -4.93 6.81 -9.88
CA GLY A 17 -5.57 7.95 -10.53
C GLY A 17 -7.07 7.87 -10.61
N ARG A 18 -7.70 8.95 -11.11
CA ARG A 18 -9.06 8.83 -11.64
C ARG A 18 -9.03 7.94 -12.89
N SER A 19 -10.15 7.31 -13.20
CA SER A 19 -10.31 6.33 -14.29
C SER A 19 -10.12 6.89 -15.71
N ILE A 20 -9.94 8.20 -15.84
CA ILE A 20 -9.65 8.94 -17.07
C ILE A 20 -8.14 9.27 -17.03
N PRO A 21 -7.39 9.25 -18.15
CA PRO A 21 -5.98 9.66 -18.17
C PRO A 21 -5.84 11.03 -17.49
N ASN A 22 -5.43 11.01 -16.23
CA ASN A 22 -5.55 12.15 -15.36
C ASN A 22 -4.18 12.82 -15.37
N GLU A 23 -4.08 14.01 -15.96
CA GLU A 23 -2.83 14.79 -16.02
C GLU A 23 -2.16 14.89 -14.63
N ARG A 24 -2.95 14.98 -13.55
CA ARG A 24 -2.47 15.05 -12.16
C ARG A 24 -1.69 13.83 -11.66
N VAL A 25 -2.04 12.62 -12.12
CA VAL A 25 -1.25 11.42 -11.79
C VAL A 25 0.09 11.50 -12.47
N SER A 26 0.09 11.89 -13.75
CA SER A 26 1.30 12.11 -14.51
C SER A 26 2.23 13.09 -13.79
N PHE A 27 1.72 14.24 -13.33
CA PHE A 27 2.53 15.22 -12.60
C PHE A 27 3.23 14.66 -11.35
N ARG A 28 2.57 13.84 -10.53
CA ARG A 28 3.20 13.29 -9.31
C ARG A 28 4.16 12.15 -9.62
N VAL A 29 3.85 11.33 -10.63
CA VAL A 29 4.72 10.23 -11.09
C VAL A 29 6.03 10.76 -11.68
N LEU A 30 6.04 11.98 -12.25
CA LEU A 30 7.26 12.62 -12.76
C LEU A 30 8.33 12.89 -11.70
N TYR A 31 7.99 12.91 -10.40
CA TYR A 31 8.97 13.11 -9.33
C TYR A 31 9.63 11.81 -8.87
N ILE A 32 9.12 10.64 -9.29
CA ILE A 32 9.68 9.34 -8.89
C ILE A 32 11.16 9.21 -9.33
N PRO A 33 11.55 9.50 -10.59
CA PRO A 33 12.95 9.42 -11.00
C PRO A 33 13.88 10.24 -10.11
N GLY A 34 13.50 11.49 -9.80
CA GLY A 34 14.31 12.36 -8.95
C GLY A 34 14.47 11.86 -7.52
N ASP A 35 13.42 11.24 -6.96
CA ASP A 35 13.48 10.63 -5.62
C ASP A 35 14.36 9.36 -5.62
N LEU A 36 14.28 8.53 -6.67
CA LEU A 36 15.14 7.36 -6.86
C LEU A 36 16.62 7.77 -7.02
N GLU A 37 16.90 8.80 -7.81
CA GLU A 37 18.24 9.36 -7.99
C GLU A 37 18.81 9.90 -6.67
N ALA A 38 18.03 10.69 -5.92
CA ALA A 38 18.44 11.22 -4.62
C ALA A 38 18.77 10.11 -3.60
N ASN A 39 18.19 8.92 -3.81
CA ASN A 39 18.34 7.75 -2.96
C ASN A 39 19.34 6.71 -3.52
N ASN A 40 20.06 7.03 -4.61
CA ASN A 40 20.99 6.15 -5.32
C ASN A 40 20.38 4.78 -5.67
N ILE A 41 19.14 4.76 -6.15
CA ILE A 41 18.44 3.52 -6.55
C ILE A 41 18.53 3.39 -8.06
N PRO A 42 19.24 2.38 -8.59
CA PRO A 42 19.29 2.21 -10.02
C PRO A 42 17.98 1.57 -10.51
N LEU A 43 17.58 1.88 -11.74
CA LEU A 43 16.26 1.52 -12.27
C LEU A 43 16.03 0.01 -12.34
N GLU A 44 17.08 -0.79 -12.47
CA GLU A 44 16.99 -2.26 -12.44
C GLU A 44 16.54 -2.81 -11.08
N HIS A 45 16.66 -2.04 -10.01
CA HIS A 45 16.21 -2.41 -8.66
C HIS A 45 14.86 -1.78 -8.30
N VAL A 46 14.13 -1.24 -9.28
CA VAL A 46 12.78 -0.70 -9.10
C VAL A 46 11.75 -1.74 -9.51
N HIS A 47 10.80 -2.00 -8.62
CA HIS A 47 9.66 -2.88 -8.86
C HIS A 47 8.34 -2.13 -8.61
N ILE A 48 7.31 -2.46 -9.38
CA ILE A 48 5.96 -1.92 -9.28
C ILE A 48 5.03 -3.07 -8.94
N CYS A 49 4.51 -3.09 -7.72
CA CYS A 49 3.51 -4.06 -7.26
C CYS A 49 2.14 -3.40 -7.25
N TYR A 50 1.15 -3.96 -7.94
CA TYR A 50 -0.12 -3.27 -8.15
C TYR A 50 -1.35 -4.18 -8.02
N SER A 51 -2.46 -3.58 -7.58
CA SER A 51 -3.76 -4.27 -7.56
C SER A 51 -4.24 -4.60 -8.98
N PRO A 52 -4.91 -5.75 -9.19
CA PRO A 52 -5.49 -6.15 -10.48
C PRO A 52 -6.54 -5.17 -11.04
N PHE A 53 -7.11 -4.28 -10.22
CA PHE A 53 -8.20 -3.42 -10.66
C PHE A 53 -7.77 -2.46 -11.80
N SER A 54 -8.67 -2.20 -12.76
CA SER A 54 -8.31 -1.47 -13.99
C SER A 54 -7.65 -0.10 -13.73
N ARG A 55 -8.12 0.64 -12.73
CA ARG A 55 -7.57 1.95 -12.33
C ARG A 55 -6.15 1.89 -11.77
N THR A 56 -5.82 0.83 -11.01
CA THR A 56 -4.47 0.61 -10.47
C THR A 56 -3.57 0.08 -11.57
N SER A 57 -4.03 -0.88 -12.37
CA SER A 57 -3.31 -1.40 -13.55
C SER A 57 -2.96 -0.30 -14.55
N HIS A 58 -3.89 0.62 -14.84
CA HIS A 58 -3.62 1.77 -15.72
C HIS A 58 -2.61 2.74 -15.10
N THR A 59 -2.72 3.02 -13.80
CA THR A 59 -1.75 3.88 -13.09
C THR A 59 -0.35 3.25 -13.12
N ALA A 60 -0.24 1.95 -12.86
CA ALA A 60 1.03 1.22 -12.89
C ALA A 60 1.68 1.25 -14.29
N LYS A 61 0.88 1.16 -15.37
CA LYS A 61 1.38 1.33 -16.75
C LYS A 61 1.98 2.72 -16.99
N ILE A 62 1.33 3.77 -16.51
CA ILE A 62 1.85 5.14 -16.61
C ILE A 62 3.18 5.27 -15.87
N VAL A 63 3.27 4.73 -14.66
CA VAL A 63 4.52 4.74 -13.88
C VAL A 63 5.63 4.01 -14.64
N ALA A 64 5.37 2.78 -15.10
CA ALA A 64 6.36 2.00 -15.85
C ALA A 64 6.87 2.77 -17.07
N SER A 65 5.96 3.43 -17.80
CA SER A 65 6.34 4.28 -18.95
C SER A 65 7.21 5.47 -18.54
N VAL A 66 6.94 6.15 -17.42
CA VAL A 66 7.75 7.29 -16.95
C VAL A 66 9.14 6.83 -16.50
N LEU A 67 9.23 5.64 -15.91
CA LEU A 67 10.50 5.04 -15.47
C LEU A 67 11.25 4.29 -16.59
N ASN A 68 10.71 4.26 -17.81
CA ASN A 68 11.23 3.48 -18.93
C ASN A 68 11.38 1.97 -18.61
N LEU A 69 10.47 1.43 -17.78
CA LEU A 69 10.44 0.02 -17.41
C LEU A 69 9.46 -0.76 -18.30
N PRO A 70 9.79 -2.01 -18.69
CA PRO A 70 8.84 -2.87 -19.35
C PRO A 70 7.69 -3.22 -18.41
N PHE A 71 6.45 -2.93 -18.83
CA PHE A 71 5.28 -3.28 -18.03
C PHE A 71 4.98 -4.79 -18.02
N GLU A 72 5.35 -5.48 -19.09
CA GLU A 72 5.35 -6.93 -19.14
C GLU A 72 6.75 -7.41 -18.79
N GLY A 73 6.92 -7.98 -17.59
CA GLY A 73 8.22 -8.44 -17.11
C GLY A 73 8.29 -8.60 -15.59
N ALA A 74 9.48 -8.91 -15.08
CA ALA A 74 9.72 -9.17 -13.66
C ALA A 74 9.59 -7.93 -12.76
N GLN A 75 9.67 -6.72 -13.33
CA GLN A 75 9.62 -5.47 -12.56
C GLN A 75 8.19 -5.00 -12.28
N CYS A 76 7.18 -5.51 -12.98
CA CYS A 76 5.78 -5.13 -12.76
C CYS A 76 4.97 -6.35 -12.34
N LYS A 77 4.53 -6.39 -11.09
CA LYS A 77 3.83 -7.55 -10.50
C LYS A 77 2.41 -7.20 -10.09
N VAL A 78 1.44 -7.93 -10.62
CA VAL A 78 0.05 -7.88 -10.13
C VAL A 78 -0.09 -8.68 -8.83
N MET A 79 -0.83 -8.14 -7.85
CA MET A 79 -1.07 -8.79 -6.55
C MET A 79 -2.52 -8.59 -6.11
N GLU A 80 -3.26 -9.68 -5.94
CA GLU A 80 -4.67 -9.68 -5.51
C GLU A 80 -4.83 -9.07 -4.11
N GLU A 81 -3.84 -9.27 -3.26
CA GLU A 81 -3.76 -8.78 -1.89
C GLU A 81 -3.75 -7.25 -1.81
N LEU A 82 -3.50 -6.55 -2.91
CA LEU A 82 -3.49 -5.09 -3.00
C LEU A 82 -4.85 -4.50 -3.41
N ARG A 83 -5.89 -5.30 -3.65
CA ARG A 83 -7.22 -4.80 -4.03
C ARG A 83 -7.85 -3.88 -2.99
N GLU A 84 -8.82 -3.07 -3.43
CA GLU A 84 -9.63 -2.23 -2.54
C GLU A 84 -10.32 -3.09 -1.48
N ARG A 85 -10.55 -2.52 -0.30
CA ARG A 85 -11.33 -3.20 0.73
C ARG A 85 -12.72 -3.51 0.18
N PHE A 86 -13.13 -4.76 0.32
CA PHE A 86 -14.48 -5.19 -0.01
C PHE A 86 -15.40 -4.83 1.14
N PHE A 87 -16.33 -3.89 0.93
CA PHE A 87 -17.18 -3.40 2.03
C PHE A 87 -18.48 -4.21 2.20
N GLY A 88 -18.65 -5.27 1.43
CA GLY A 88 -19.87 -6.08 1.40
C GLY A 88 -20.89 -5.58 0.35
N PRO A 89 -21.82 -6.43 -0.09
CA PRO A 89 -22.75 -6.14 -1.19
C PRO A 89 -23.60 -4.87 -0.97
N SER A 90 -23.94 -4.54 0.28
CA SER A 90 -24.78 -3.38 0.62
C SER A 90 -24.07 -2.03 0.43
N PHE A 91 -22.74 -2.04 0.33
CA PHE A 91 -21.89 -0.85 0.21
C PHE A 91 -21.04 -0.83 -1.08
N GLU A 92 -20.84 -1.97 -1.73
CA GLU A 92 -20.18 -2.03 -3.03
C GLU A 92 -20.88 -1.16 -4.07
N LEU A 93 -20.10 -0.41 -4.84
CA LEU A 93 -20.57 0.50 -5.91
C LEU A 93 -21.53 1.62 -5.44
N THR A 94 -21.72 1.81 -4.13
CA THR A 94 -22.48 2.93 -3.59
C THR A 94 -21.66 4.22 -3.58
N SER A 95 -22.34 5.38 -3.50
CA SER A 95 -21.65 6.67 -3.45
C SER A 95 -20.76 6.76 -2.19
N HIS A 96 -19.77 7.65 -2.24
CA HIS A 96 -18.85 7.86 -1.11
C HIS A 96 -19.54 8.36 0.18
N ASP A 97 -20.83 8.69 0.11
CA ASP A 97 -21.60 9.29 1.19
C ASP A 97 -21.88 8.32 2.35
N LYS A 98 -21.75 7.00 2.11
CA LYS A 98 -21.91 5.97 3.16
C LYS A 98 -20.61 5.59 3.88
N TYR A 99 -19.46 6.06 3.41
CA TYR A 99 -18.19 5.77 4.07
C TYR A 99 -18.07 6.28 5.52
N PRO A 100 -18.67 7.42 5.93
CA PRO A 100 -18.61 7.86 7.32
C PRO A 100 -19.16 6.83 8.33
N GLU A 101 -20.20 6.08 7.96
CA GLU A 101 -20.78 5.03 8.81
C GLU A 101 -19.78 3.88 9.00
N ILE A 102 -19.14 3.45 7.92
CA ILE A 102 -18.10 2.42 7.95
C ILE A 102 -16.90 2.88 8.79
N TRP A 103 -16.50 4.14 8.64
CA TRP A 103 -15.38 4.68 9.42
C TRP A 103 -15.69 4.76 10.92
N ALA A 104 -16.93 5.10 11.29
CA ALA A 104 -17.35 5.09 12.70
C ALA A 104 -17.35 3.66 13.27
N LEU A 105 -17.68 2.65 12.46
CA LEU A 105 -17.55 1.25 12.85
C LEU A 105 -16.08 0.86 13.01
N ASP A 106 -15.22 1.22 12.07
CA ASP A 106 -13.80 0.89 12.10
C ASP A 106 -13.08 1.54 13.30
N GLU A 107 -13.46 2.76 13.69
CA GLU A 107 -12.93 3.46 14.87
C GLU A 107 -13.35 2.78 16.18
N LYS A 108 -14.56 2.20 16.20
CA LYS A 108 -15.08 1.49 17.36
C LYS A 108 -14.47 0.09 17.49
N ASP A 109 -14.43 -0.66 16.40
CA ASP A 109 -13.91 -2.02 16.36
C ASP A 109 -13.36 -2.38 14.95
N PRO A 110 -12.03 -2.31 14.73
CA PRO A 110 -11.42 -2.61 13.44
C PRO A 110 -11.41 -4.12 13.09
N PHE A 111 -11.89 -4.99 13.98
CA PHE A 111 -12.06 -6.43 13.73
C PHE A 111 -13.48 -6.77 13.28
N MET A 112 -14.41 -5.83 13.39
CA MET A 112 -15.79 -6.03 12.95
C MET A 112 -15.85 -6.01 11.42
N GLN A 113 -16.45 -7.06 10.85
CA GLN A 113 -16.78 -7.11 9.43
C GLN A 113 -18.09 -6.35 9.18
N THR A 114 -18.17 -5.66 8.05
CA THR A 114 -19.47 -5.25 7.49
C THR A 114 -20.19 -6.47 6.90
N GLU A 115 -21.46 -6.34 6.53
CA GLU A 115 -22.30 -7.42 6.00
C GLU A 115 -21.60 -8.19 4.86
N GLY A 116 -20.95 -9.33 5.17
CA GLY A 116 -20.14 -10.11 4.23
C GLY A 116 -18.85 -9.44 3.72
N GLY A 117 -18.51 -8.24 4.21
CA GLY A 117 -17.32 -7.49 3.83
C GLY A 117 -16.08 -7.81 4.66
N GLU A 118 -14.97 -7.19 4.31
CA GLU A 118 -13.70 -7.26 5.05
C GLU A 118 -13.71 -6.29 6.24
N SER A 119 -13.19 -6.74 7.38
CA SER A 119 -12.75 -5.86 8.46
C SER A 119 -11.40 -5.20 8.13
N VAL A 120 -11.01 -4.16 8.87
CA VAL A 120 -9.64 -3.61 8.77
C VAL A 120 -8.61 -4.70 9.08
N ALA A 121 -8.89 -5.56 10.06
CA ALA A 121 -8.07 -6.70 10.43
C ALA A 121 -7.90 -7.73 9.29
N ASP A 122 -8.91 -7.95 8.45
CA ASP A 122 -8.82 -8.85 7.29
C ASP A 122 -7.91 -8.25 6.20
N VAL A 123 -8.06 -6.94 5.96
CA VAL A 123 -7.21 -6.20 5.03
C VAL A 123 -5.75 -6.25 5.49
N VAL A 124 -5.49 -6.10 6.80
CA VAL A 124 -4.14 -6.26 7.37
C VAL A 124 -3.56 -7.64 7.07
N SER A 125 -4.35 -8.71 7.23
CA SER A 125 -3.86 -10.09 6.98
C SER A 125 -3.36 -10.26 5.54
N ARG A 126 -4.14 -9.83 4.54
CA ARG A 126 -3.71 -9.95 3.13
C ARG A 126 -2.55 -9.02 2.79
N LEU A 127 -2.51 -7.80 3.35
CA LEU A 127 -1.38 -6.90 3.16
C LEU A 127 -0.09 -7.46 3.79
N ALA A 128 -0.19 -8.15 4.92
CA ALA A 128 0.95 -8.84 5.52
C ALA A 128 1.50 -9.92 4.56
N THR A 129 0.62 -10.72 3.95
CA THR A 129 1.00 -11.67 2.90
C THR A 129 1.69 -10.97 1.73
N ALA A 130 1.13 -9.85 1.23
CA ALA A 130 1.74 -9.10 0.14
C ALA A 130 3.16 -8.62 0.49
N MET A 131 3.34 -8.05 1.68
CA MET A 131 4.63 -7.59 2.17
C MET A 131 5.62 -8.75 2.31
N ALA A 132 5.20 -9.89 2.86
CA ALA A 132 6.05 -11.06 3.01
C ALA A 132 6.51 -11.60 1.65
N THR A 133 5.62 -11.63 0.65
CA THR A 133 5.98 -11.99 -0.73
C THR A 133 6.97 -11.00 -1.33
N MET A 134 6.73 -9.69 -1.20
CA MET A 134 7.63 -8.65 -1.73
C MET A 134 9.01 -8.69 -1.07
N GLU A 135 9.09 -8.86 0.25
CA GLU A 135 10.36 -8.98 0.99
C GLU A 135 11.13 -10.27 0.71
N ALA A 136 10.42 -11.35 0.34
CA ALA A 136 11.05 -12.62 -0.02
C ALA A 136 11.60 -12.59 -1.46
N GLU A 137 10.88 -11.97 -2.39
CA GLU A 137 11.23 -11.95 -3.81
C GLU A 137 12.23 -10.85 -4.17
N PHE A 138 12.15 -9.69 -3.53
CA PHE A 138 12.98 -8.53 -3.82
C PHE A 138 13.88 -8.22 -2.63
N GLN A 139 15.12 -7.82 -2.89
CA GLN A 139 16.09 -7.50 -1.84
C GLN A 139 16.90 -6.26 -2.22
N GLY A 140 16.93 -5.27 -1.32
CA GLY A 140 17.62 -4.00 -1.57
C GLY A 140 16.96 -3.14 -2.66
N CYS A 141 15.72 -3.45 -3.02
CA CYS A 141 14.98 -2.79 -4.10
C CYS A 141 14.17 -1.58 -3.60
N ALA A 142 13.77 -0.73 -4.55
CA ALA A 142 12.65 0.19 -4.37
C ALA A 142 11.38 -0.45 -4.89
N ILE A 143 10.34 -0.50 -4.05
CA ILE A 143 9.07 -1.11 -4.39
C ILE A 143 7.99 -0.04 -4.35
N LEU A 144 7.38 0.21 -5.52
CA LEU A 144 6.22 1.07 -5.65
C LEU A 144 4.95 0.22 -5.58
N VAL A 145 4.16 0.42 -4.51
CA VAL A 145 2.88 -0.23 -4.29
C VAL A 145 1.75 0.66 -4.83
N VAL A 146 1.12 0.24 -5.95
CA VAL A 146 0.00 0.96 -6.58
C VAL A 146 -1.32 0.30 -6.19
N SER A 147 -2.08 0.97 -5.34
CA SER A 147 -3.32 0.44 -4.77
C SER A 147 -4.35 1.56 -4.53
N HIS A 148 -5.21 1.39 -3.54
CA HIS A 148 -6.40 2.19 -3.30
C HIS A 148 -6.36 2.93 -1.97
N GLY A 149 -7.41 3.69 -1.68
CA GLY A 149 -7.44 4.55 -0.50
C GLY A 149 -7.26 3.76 0.79
N ASP A 150 -8.11 2.76 1.02
CA ASP A 150 -8.18 2.05 2.31
C ASP A 150 -6.98 1.12 2.54
N PRO A 151 -6.61 0.22 1.61
CA PRO A 151 -5.44 -0.64 1.76
C PRO A 151 -4.14 0.13 1.97
N LEU A 152 -3.94 1.27 1.28
CA LEU A 152 -2.72 2.05 1.44
C LEU A 152 -2.66 2.80 2.78
N GLN A 153 -3.80 3.26 3.29
CA GLN A 153 -3.91 3.82 4.63
C GLN A 153 -3.56 2.77 5.70
N ILE A 154 -4.14 1.58 5.57
CA ILE A 154 -3.91 0.46 6.49
C ILE A 154 -2.45 0.00 6.41
N LEU A 155 -1.89 -0.14 5.21
CA LEU A 155 -0.48 -0.53 4.99
C LEU A 155 0.48 0.44 5.69
N GLN A 156 0.31 1.75 5.47
CA GLN A 156 1.14 2.76 6.13
C GLN A 156 1.03 2.68 7.66
N THR A 157 -0.16 2.37 8.18
CA THR A 157 -0.39 2.27 9.64
C THR A 157 0.40 1.13 10.23
N ILE A 158 0.30 -0.05 9.63
CA ILE A 158 0.97 -1.25 10.14
C ILE A 158 2.49 -1.14 10.01
N LEU A 159 2.99 -0.56 8.92
CA LEU A 159 4.44 -0.38 8.72
C LEU A 159 5.03 0.67 9.66
N ASN A 160 4.35 1.80 9.87
CA ASN A 160 4.79 2.79 10.85
C ASN A 160 4.77 2.22 12.28
N ALA A 161 3.73 1.48 12.66
CA ALA A 161 3.65 0.85 13.98
C ALA A 161 4.74 -0.22 14.17
N ALA A 162 4.96 -1.07 13.16
CA ALA A 162 5.98 -2.11 13.20
C ALA A 162 7.41 -1.54 13.26
N ASN A 163 7.65 -0.38 12.64
CA ASN A 163 8.94 0.31 12.70
C ASN A 163 9.26 0.89 14.09
N GLN A 164 8.23 1.20 14.89
CA GLN A 164 8.40 1.68 16.27
C GLN A 164 8.60 0.55 17.28
N GLN A 165 8.40 -0.72 16.90
CA GLN A 165 8.67 -1.85 17.79
C GLN A 165 10.17 -2.16 17.84
N THR A 166 10.83 -1.67 18.90
CA THR A 166 12.22 -2.00 19.23
C THR A 166 12.30 -3.25 20.10
N GLY A 167 12.58 -4.41 19.49
CA GLY A 167 13.15 -5.58 20.18
C GLY A 167 12.43 -6.91 19.97
N SER A 168 13.08 -7.84 19.24
CA SER A 168 13.52 -9.17 19.70
C SER A 168 14.14 -9.89 18.49
N GLY A 169 15.28 -10.56 18.66
CA GLY A 169 15.96 -11.26 17.57
C GLY A 169 15.08 -12.31 16.89
N CYS A 170 15.33 -12.49 15.58
CA CYS A 170 14.64 -13.42 14.67
C CYS A 170 13.23 -12.98 14.21
N ASP A 171 13.06 -11.69 13.89
CA ASP A 171 11.74 -11.17 13.51
C ASP A 171 11.39 -11.41 12.05
N ASP A 172 10.66 -12.49 11.83
CA ASP A 172 9.84 -12.66 10.64
C ASP A 172 8.81 -11.52 10.53
N LEU A 173 8.73 -10.89 9.36
CA LEU A 173 7.85 -9.75 9.05
C LEU A 173 6.40 -10.00 9.48
N MET A 174 5.90 -11.21 9.26
CA MET A 174 4.53 -11.58 9.63
C MET A 174 4.33 -11.49 11.13
N SER A 175 5.29 -11.95 11.93
CA SER A 175 5.20 -11.93 13.39
C SER A 175 5.11 -10.49 13.92
N ARG A 176 5.89 -9.57 13.35
CA ARG A 176 5.81 -8.13 13.66
C ARG A 176 4.45 -7.54 13.31
N ILE A 177 3.93 -7.84 12.12
CA ILE A 177 2.62 -7.34 11.69
C ILE A 177 1.50 -7.92 12.56
N GLN A 178 1.58 -9.18 12.97
CA GLN A 178 0.60 -9.77 13.89
C GLN A 178 0.64 -9.12 15.27
N ALA A 179 1.82 -8.79 15.79
CA ALA A 179 1.96 -8.15 17.10
C ALA A 179 1.33 -6.74 17.16
N ILE A 180 1.28 -6.01 16.03
CA ILE A 180 0.66 -4.69 15.95
C ILE A 180 -0.82 -4.73 15.54
N LYS A 181 -1.38 -5.91 15.26
CA LYS A 181 -2.77 -6.11 14.84
C LYS A 181 -3.69 -6.01 16.05
N VAL A 182 -3.77 -4.81 16.63
CA VAL A 182 -4.53 -4.46 17.83
C VAL A 182 -5.42 -3.24 17.59
N PRO A 183 -6.57 -3.09 18.29
CA PRO A 183 -7.53 -2.02 18.00
C PRO A 183 -6.93 -0.61 18.03
N SER A 184 -6.04 -0.34 19.00
CA SER A 184 -5.42 0.97 19.19
C SER A 184 -4.51 1.41 18.04
N ILE A 185 -4.00 0.46 17.24
CA ILE A 185 -3.20 0.74 16.04
C ILE A 185 -4.11 0.78 14.81
N LEU A 186 -4.93 -0.25 14.59
CA LEU A 186 -5.71 -0.39 13.37
C LEU A 186 -6.74 0.74 13.17
N SER A 187 -7.30 1.26 14.26
CA SER A 187 -8.26 2.38 14.21
C SER A 187 -7.62 3.70 13.74
N GLN A 188 -6.28 3.79 13.68
CA GLN A 188 -5.58 5.01 13.30
C GLN A 188 -5.36 5.15 11.78
N HIS A 189 -5.83 4.20 10.97
CA HIS A 189 -5.48 4.16 9.54
C HIS A 189 -5.85 5.40 8.75
N ARG A 190 -6.89 6.11 9.19
CA ARG A 190 -7.33 7.38 8.61
C ARG A 190 -6.29 8.51 8.71
N LYS A 191 -5.36 8.45 9.66
CA LYS A 191 -4.26 9.42 9.78
C LYS A 191 -3.32 9.39 8.56
N PHE A 192 -3.32 8.28 7.81
CA PHE A 192 -2.46 8.07 6.66
C PHE A 192 -3.18 8.30 5.32
N ALA A 193 -4.28 9.06 5.33
CA ALA A 193 -5.04 9.36 4.12
C ALA A 193 -4.16 9.88 2.97
N LEU A 194 -4.49 9.43 1.76
CA LEU A 194 -3.80 9.79 0.51
C LEU A 194 -4.82 10.43 -0.44
N LEU A 195 -4.44 11.55 -1.06
CA LEU A 195 -5.17 12.13 -2.17
C LEU A 195 -5.07 11.21 -3.40
N THR A 196 -6.04 11.31 -4.31
CA THR A 196 -6.01 10.55 -5.58
C THR A 196 -4.74 10.90 -6.38
N GLY A 197 -3.99 9.88 -6.80
CA GLY A 197 -2.71 10.07 -7.49
C GLY A 197 -1.54 10.48 -6.58
N GLU A 198 -1.72 10.50 -5.26
CA GLU A 198 -0.65 10.83 -4.33
C GLU A 198 0.35 9.68 -4.21
N LEU A 199 1.62 10.02 -4.44
CA LEU A 199 2.80 9.23 -4.13
C LEU A 199 3.33 9.62 -2.74
N ARG A 200 3.71 8.64 -1.93
CA ARG A 200 4.37 8.88 -0.65
C ARG A 200 5.40 7.78 -0.33
N PRO A 201 6.64 8.12 0.06
CA PRO A 201 7.56 7.14 0.64
C PRO A 201 7.05 6.63 2.00
N ILE A 202 7.29 5.38 2.32
CA ILE A 202 7.02 4.78 3.62
C ILE A 202 8.35 4.40 4.26
N ILE A 203 8.57 4.89 5.50
CA ILE A 203 9.68 4.60 6.43
C ILE A 203 11.09 4.57 5.82
#